data_AF-A0A3M6UQ31-F1
#
_entry.id   AF-A0A3M6UQ31-F1
#
_cell.length_a   1.000
_cell.length_b   1.000
_cell.length_c   1.000
_cell.angle_alpha   90.00
_cell.angle_beta   90.00
_cell.angle_gamma   90.00
#
_symmetry.space_group_name_H-M   'P 1'
#
loop_
_entity.id
_entity.type
_entity.pdbx_description
1 polymer ?
#
loop_
_entity_poly.entity_id
_entity_poly.type
_entity_poly.pdbx_seq_one_letter_code
_entity_poly.pdbx_strand_id
1 'polypeptide(L)'
;MSLRTRINGFTAWVNLRLSPTGHFMHNILTDLLKGYNMKVLLESLTGRPLEKLQSFDGLTQQQKTTRVEWIVKELKHANIIPKDTYVDSRMFAMRCADQVFDLLWCLVCHDIWFVWERSEFLQQAEGQMLTSKPFSWTPPPPPPKTPTLKTEKSMLSGFGSKSLIQTPITSPEEVR
;
A
#
# COMPACT_ATOMS: atom_id res chain seq x y z
N MET A 1 -22.97 -16.63 -3.37
CA MET A 1 -23.39 -15.23 -3.67
C MET A 1 -23.30 -15.00 -5.17
N SER A 2 -24.22 -14.23 -5.76
CA SER A 2 -24.15 -13.90 -7.20
C SER A 2 -22.99 -12.95 -7.50
N LEU A 3 -22.48 -12.97 -8.74
CA LEU A 3 -21.45 -12.03 -9.20
C LEU A 3 -21.89 -10.57 -9.03
N ARG A 4 -23.15 -10.26 -9.38
CA ARG A 4 -23.73 -8.92 -9.22
C ARG A 4 -23.70 -8.46 -7.76
N THR A 5 -24.04 -9.34 -6.82
CA THR A 5 -24.01 -9.03 -5.39
C THR A 5 -22.58 -8.72 -4.92
N ARG A 6 -21.59 -9.51 -5.34
CA ARG A 6 -20.17 -9.26 -5.01
C ARG A 6 -19.71 -7.91 -5.58
N ILE A 7 -19.99 -7.62 -6.85
CA ILE A 7 -19.65 -6.33 -7.49
C ILE A 7 -20.22 -5.17 -6.67
N ASN A 8 -21.52 -5.21 -6.34
CA ASN A 8 -22.17 -4.14 -5.60
C ASN A 8 -21.56 -3.96 -4.20
N GLY A 9 -21.32 -5.05 -3.48
CA GLY A 9 -20.74 -5.00 -2.13
C GLY A 9 -19.33 -4.39 -2.11
N PHE A 10 -18.44 -4.88 -2.98
CA PHE A 10 -17.08 -4.34 -3.06
C PHE A 10 -17.05 -2.90 -3.59
N THR A 11 -17.91 -2.57 -4.56
CA THR A 11 -18.02 -1.19 -5.06
C THR A 11 -18.48 -0.24 -3.95
N ALA A 12 -19.49 -0.64 -3.17
CA ALA A 12 -19.97 0.17 -2.04
C ALA A 12 -18.90 0.36 -0.97
N TRP A 13 -18.16 -0.70 -0.59
CA TRP A 13 -17.07 -0.60 0.38
C TRP A 13 -15.95 0.33 -0.11
N VAL A 14 -15.51 0.19 -1.36
CA VAL A 14 -14.50 1.09 -1.94
C VAL A 14 -15.00 2.53 -1.95
N ASN A 15 -16.24 2.79 -2.39
CA ASN A 15 -16.78 4.15 -2.44
C ASN A 15 -16.91 4.78 -1.04
N LEU A 16 -17.27 4.00 -0.02
CA LEU A 16 -17.29 4.49 1.36
C LEU A 16 -15.90 4.97 1.79
N ARG A 17 -14.87 4.17 1.50
CA ARG A 17 -13.47 4.46 1.81
C ARG A 17 -12.94 5.67 1.04
N LEU A 18 -13.35 5.85 -0.21
CA LEU A 18 -12.88 6.94 -1.08
C LEU A 18 -13.77 8.20 -1.05
N SER A 19 -14.86 8.18 -0.29
CA SER A 19 -15.73 9.35 -0.11
C SER A 19 -14.96 10.66 0.21
N PRO A 20 -13.95 10.67 1.12
CA PRO A 20 -13.20 11.90 1.41
C PRO A 20 -12.35 12.43 0.25
N THR A 21 -12.02 11.58 -0.73
CA THR A 21 -11.19 11.97 -1.88
C THR A 21 -12.01 12.38 -3.10
N GLY A 22 -13.34 12.33 -3.01
CA GLY A 22 -14.26 12.62 -4.11
C GLY A 22 -14.23 11.59 -5.25
N HIS A 23 -13.53 10.46 -5.07
CA HIS A 23 -13.46 9.40 -6.08
C HIS A 23 -14.66 8.45 -5.91
N PHE A 24 -15.29 8.10 -7.03
CA PHE A 24 -16.45 7.24 -7.06
C PHE A 24 -16.37 6.25 -8.22
N MET A 25 -16.68 4.99 -7.95
CA MET A 25 -16.71 3.90 -8.94
C MET A 25 -18.13 3.37 -9.10
N HIS A 26 -18.52 3.07 -10.33
CA HIS A 26 -19.82 2.45 -10.61
C HIS A 26 -19.73 0.93 -10.62
N ASN A 27 -18.60 0.40 -11.08
CA ASN A 27 -18.35 -1.03 -11.10
C ASN A 27 -16.88 -1.30 -10.81
N ILE A 28 -16.62 -1.95 -9.67
CA ILE A 28 -15.27 -2.20 -9.22
C ILE A 28 -14.40 -2.99 -10.22
N LEU A 29 -14.96 -3.96 -10.94
CA LEU A 29 -14.17 -4.76 -11.89
C LEU A 29 -13.72 -3.93 -13.09
N THR A 30 -14.55 -3.01 -13.57
CA THR A 30 -14.20 -2.19 -14.73
C THR A 30 -13.43 -0.92 -14.37
N ASP A 31 -13.70 -0.35 -13.20
CA ASP A 31 -13.26 0.99 -12.85
C ASP A 31 -12.02 1.02 -11.96
N LEU A 32 -11.72 -0.05 -11.23
CA LEU A 32 -10.56 -0.09 -10.32
C LEU A 32 -9.24 0.24 -11.02
N LEU A 33 -9.05 -0.29 -12.23
CA LEU A 33 -7.86 -0.08 -13.06
C LEU A 33 -8.06 1.01 -14.13
N LYS A 34 -8.92 2.00 -13.88
CA LYS A 34 -9.04 3.22 -14.70
C LYS A 34 -8.49 4.42 -13.92
N GLY A 35 -7.85 5.34 -14.62
CA GLY A 35 -7.34 6.56 -14.01
C GLY A 35 -6.48 6.25 -12.78
N TYR A 36 -6.68 7.03 -11.72
CA TYR A 36 -5.97 6.93 -10.45
C TYR A 36 -6.71 6.12 -9.37
N ASN A 37 -7.81 5.44 -9.71
CA ASN A 37 -8.68 4.76 -8.74
C ASN A 37 -7.92 3.79 -7.82
N MET A 38 -7.10 2.91 -8.39
CA MET A 38 -6.29 1.97 -7.60
C MET A 38 -5.23 2.68 -6.74
N LYS A 39 -4.64 3.77 -7.25
CA LYS A 39 -3.66 4.56 -6.49
C LYS A 39 -4.31 5.16 -5.25
N VAL A 40 -5.41 5.87 -5.43
CA VAL A 40 -6.12 6.54 -4.33
C VAL A 40 -6.64 5.53 -3.32
N LEU A 41 -7.07 4.34 -3.77
CA LEU A 41 -7.42 3.24 -2.87
C LEU A 41 -6.25 2.80 -1.99
N LEU A 42 -5.07 2.58 -2.57
CA LEU A 42 -3.89 2.18 -1.81
C LEU A 42 -3.35 3.27 -0.89
N GLU A 43 -3.39 4.53 -1.33
CA GLU A 43 -3.05 5.68 -0.50
C GLU A 43 -4.01 5.78 0.69
N SER A 44 -5.30 5.48 0.52
CA SER A 44 -6.27 5.45 1.63
C SER A 44 -6.00 4.34 2.65
N LEU A 45 -5.30 3.26 2.27
CA LEU A 45 -4.99 2.13 3.16
C LEU A 45 -3.63 2.30 3.83
N THR A 46 -2.64 2.79 3.08
CA THR A 46 -1.27 3.00 3.57
C THR A 46 -1.11 4.35 4.26
N GLY A 47 -2.01 5.29 3.99
CA GLY A 47 -2.01 6.67 4.45
C GLY A 47 -0.77 7.47 4.03
N ARG A 48 -0.04 7.02 3.00
CA ARG A 48 1.11 7.73 2.41
C ARG A 48 0.93 7.90 0.91
N PRO A 49 1.49 8.95 0.30
CA PRO A 49 1.46 9.13 -1.15
C PRO A 49 2.30 8.06 -1.86
N LEU A 50 1.77 7.51 -2.95
CA LEU A 50 2.41 6.51 -3.80
C LEU A 50 2.88 7.16 -5.11
N GLU A 51 3.98 7.91 -5.05
CA GLU A 51 4.50 8.70 -6.18
C GLU A 51 4.78 7.86 -7.45
N LYS A 52 5.26 6.62 -7.25
CA LYS A 52 5.60 5.71 -8.34
C LYS A 52 4.37 5.12 -9.05
N LEU A 53 3.23 5.11 -8.38
CA LEU A 53 2.00 4.57 -8.94
C LEU A 53 1.26 5.69 -9.68
N GLN A 54 1.00 5.45 -10.96
CA GLN A 54 0.38 6.41 -11.88
C GLN A 54 -0.89 5.81 -12.49
N SER A 55 -1.58 6.57 -13.35
CA SER A 55 -2.80 6.11 -14.02
C SER A 55 -2.58 4.86 -14.88
N PHE A 56 -3.54 3.92 -14.86
CA PHE A 56 -3.54 2.71 -15.69
C PHE A 56 -3.96 2.95 -17.15
N ASP A 57 -4.35 4.17 -17.50
CA ASP A 57 -4.83 4.53 -18.83
C ASP A 57 -3.66 4.56 -19.84
N GLY A 58 -3.95 4.13 -21.08
CA GLY A 58 -2.95 4.10 -22.16
C GLY A 58 -1.85 3.03 -22.03
N LEU A 59 -1.86 2.23 -20.95
CA LEU A 59 -0.86 1.19 -20.75
C LEU A 59 -1.14 -0.09 -21.53
N THR A 60 -0.06 -0.75 -21.95
CA THR A 60 -0.12 -2.12 -22.47
C THR A 60 -0.50 -3.10 -21.36
N GLN A 61 -1.01 -4.28 -21.73
CA GLN A 61 -1.38 -5.30 -20.74
C GLN A 61 -0.18 -5.72 -19.88
N GLN A 62 1.01 -5.83 -20.47
CA GLN A 62 2.22 -6.16 -19.72
C GLN A 62 2.56 -5.09 -18.68
N GLN A 63 2.44 -3.80 -19.03
CA GLN A 63 2.66 -2.70 -18.09
C GLN A 63 1.64 -2.70 -16.96
N LYS A 64 0.38 -3.06 -17.23
CA LYS A 64 -0.65 -3.21 -16.20
C LYS A 64 -0.30 -4.34 -15.23
N THR A 65 0.11 -5.51 -15.74
CA THR A 65 0.58 -6.63 -14.92
C THR A 65 1.71 -6.21 -13.99
N THR A 66 2.76 -5.58 -14.52
CA THR A 66 3.89 -5.10 -13.70
C THR A 66 3.46 -4.11 -12.63
N ARG A 67 2.51 -3.22 -12.92
CA ARG A 67 1.98 -2.31 -11.89
C ARG A 67 1.19 -3.04 -10.81
N VAL A 68 0.42 -4.07 -11.16
CA VAL A 68 -0.26 -4.91 -10.17
C VAL A 68 0.74 -5.63 -9.28
N GLU A 69 1.85 -6.13 -9.82
CA GLU A 69 2.91 -6.75 -9.01
C GLU A 69 3.49 -5.75 -7.99
N TRP A 70 3.72 -4.50 -8.40
CA TRP A 70 4.19 -3.44 -7.50
C TRP A 70 3.18 -3.14 -6.40
N ILE A 71 1.89 -3.11 -6.74
CA ILE A 71 0.80 -2.93 -5.79
C ILE A 71 0.80 -4.03 -4.73
N VAL A 72 0.85 -5.30 -5.16
CA VAL A 72 0.83 -6.44 -4.24
C VAL A 72 2.07 -6.42 -3.34
N LYS A 73 3.23 -6.06 -3.90
CA LYS A 73 4.47 -5.89 -3.12
C LYS A 73 4.35 -4.78 -2.08
N GLU A 74 3.76 -3.64 -2.44
CA GLU A 74 3.56 -2.51 -1.54
C GLU A 74 2.60 -2.86 -0.39
N LEU A 75 1.49 -3.54 -0.69
CA LEU A 75 0.52 -4.00 0.30
C LEU A 75 1.16 -4.97 1.30
N LYS A 76 2.00 -5.90 0.83
CA LYS A 76 2.78 -6.81 1.69
C LYS A 76 3.79 -6.05 2.55
N HIS A 77 4.50 -5.09 1.96
CA HIS A 77 5.48 -4.27 2.68
C HIS A 77 4.83 -3.39 3.76
N ALA A 78 3.62 -2.90 3.52
CA ALA A 78 2.83 -2.14 4.49
C ALA A 78 2.13 -3.02 5.54
N ASN A 79 2.29 -4.36 5.49
CA ASN A 79 1.58 -5.33 6.33
C ASN A 79 0.05 -5.23 6.22
N ILE A 80 -0.48 -4.73 5.11
CA ILE A 80 -1.94 -4.69 4.86
C ILE A 80 -2.46 -6.07 4.47
N ILE A 81 -1.66 -6.82 3.71
CA ILE A 81 -1.95 -8.22 3.38
C ILE A 81 -0.80 -9.13 3.84
N PRO A 82 -1.08 -10.40 4.18
CA PRO A 82 -0.05 -11.38 4.53
C PRO A 82 1.02 -11.57 3.44
N LYS A 83 2.27 -11.84 3.85
CA LYS A 83 3.41 -11.96 2.93
C LYS A 83 3.28 -13.13 1.95
N ASP A 84 2.61 -14.19 2.38
CA ASP A 84 2.31 -15.42 1.64
C ASP A 84 1.07 -15.31 0.74
N THR A 85 0.31 -14.21 0.82
CA THR A 85 -0.86 -13.99 -0.05
C THR A 85 -0.45 -14.03 -1.52
N TYR A 86 -1.05 -14.93 -2.29
CA TYR A 86 -0.82 -15.05 -3.73
C TYR A 86 -1.89 -14.28 -4.50
N VAL A 87 -1.46 -13.49 -5.49
CA VAL A 87 -2.33 -12.80 -6.45
C VAL A 87 -1.73 -12.99 -7.82
N ASP A 88 -2.48 -13.61 -8.74
CA ASP A 88 -2.08 -13.66 -10.14
C ASP A 88 -2.25 -12.27 -10.75
N SER A 89 -1.12 -11.56 -10.87
CA SER A 89 -1.09 -10.17 -11.33
C SER A 89 -1.55 -10.01 -12.78
N ARG A 90 -1.37 -11.04 -13.61
CA ARG A 90 -1.83 -11.04 -15.00
C ARG A 90 -3.36 -11.15 -15.03
N MET A 91 -3.91 -12.12 -14.33
CA MET A 91 -5.36 -12.32 -14.27
C MET A 91 -6.07 -11.14 -13.59
N PHE A 92 -5.46 -10.54 -12.57
CA PHE A 92 -5.93 -9.30 -11.97
C PHE A 92 -5.92 -8.12 -12.95
N ALA A 93 -4.83 -7.93 -13.71
CA ALA A 93 -4.73 -6.89 -14.74
C ALA A 93 -5.78 -7.08 -15.86
N MET A 94 -6.15 -8.33 -16.14
CA MET A 94 -7.26 -8.71 -17.03
C MET A 94 -8.65 -8.56 -16.39
N ARG A 95 -8.73 -8.06 -15.15
CA ARG A 95 -9.98 -7.86 -14.39
C ARG A 95 -10.74 -9.17 -14.12
N CYS A 96 -10.01 -10.27 -13.96
CA CYS A 96 -10.58 -11.52 -13.51
C CYS A 96 -11.27 -11.32 -12.16
N ALA A 97 -12.56 -11.64 -12.10
CA ALA A 97 -13.39 -11.35 -10.95
C ALA A 97 -12.83 -11.97 -9.66
N ASP A 98 -12.40 -13.23 -9.70
CA ASP A 98 -11.91 -13.91 -8.51
C ASP A 98 -10.61 -13.27 -7.99
N GLN A 99 -9.63 -13.01 -8.86
CA GLN A 99 -8.38 -12.35 -8.44
C GLN A 99 -8.62 -10.95 -7.89
N VAL A 100 -9.54 -10.18 -8.49
CA VAL A 100 -9.87 -8.84 -7.99
C VAL A 100 -10.55 -8.93 -6.64
N PHE A 101 -11.56 -9.80 -6.50
CA PHE A 101 -12.31 -9.92 -5.27
C PHE A 101 -11.51 -10.55 -4.13
N ASP A 102 -10.61 -11.49 -4.40
CA ASP A 102 -9.77 -12.12 -3.38
C ASP A 102 -8.84 -11.08 -2.75
N LEU A 103 -8.18 -10.25 -3.58
CA LEU A 103 -7.38 -9.15 -3.07
C LEU A 103 -8.23 -8.14 -2.29
N LEU A 104 -9.36 -7.70 -2.85
CA LEU A 104 -10.25 -6.74 -2.16
C LEU A 104 -10.76 -7.31 -0.83
N TRP A 105 -11.02 -8.61 -0.76
CA TRP A 105 -11.41 -9.27 0.48
C TRP A 105 -10.31 -9.19 1.53
N CYS A 106 -9.04 -9.40 1.17
CA CYS A 106 -7.91 -9.18 2.08
C CYS A 106 -7.90 -7.73 2.63
N LEU A 107 -8.20 -6.74 1.79
CA LEU A 107 -8.26 -5.34 2.22
C LEU A 107 -9.45 -5.07 3.16
N VAL A 108 -10.61 -5.67 2.88
CA VAL A 108 -11.79 -5.61 3.78
C VAL A 108 -11.47 -6.27 5.13
N CYS A 109 -10.82 -7.43 5.13
CA CYS A 109 -10.39 -8.11 6.35
C CYS A 109 -9.42 -7.26 7.17
N HIS A 110 -8.48 -6.57 6.51
CA HIS A 110 -7.59 -5.63 7.18
C HIS A 110 -8.36 -4.52 7.89
N ASP A 111 -9.38 -3.94 7.26
CA ASP A 111 -10.21 -2.91 7.89
C ASP A 111 -10.97 -3.43 9.10
N ILE A 112 -11.59 -4.61 8.96
CA ILE A 112 -12.33 -5.25 10.06
C ILE A 112 -11.38 -5.50 11.23
N TRP A 113 -10.19 -6.05 10.96
CA TRP A 113 -9.18 -6.29 11.97
C TRP A 113 -8.71 -5.00 12.64
N PHE A 114 -8.45 -3.94 11.87
CA PHE A 114 -8.02 -2.65 12.40
C PHE A 114 -9.09 -2.02 13.31
N VAL A 115 -10.35 -2.02 12.88
CA VAL A 115 -11.46 -1.52 13.70
C VAL A 115 -11.62 -2.36 14.96
N TRP A 116 -11.47 -3.69 14.86
CA TRP A 116 -11.49 -4.60 16.01
C TRP A 116 -10.36 -4.30 17.00
N GLU A 117 -9.11 -4.14 16.54
CA GLU A 117 -7.95 -3.80 17.36
C GLU A 117 -8.17 -2.48 18.12
N ARG A 118 -8.86 -1.52 17.50
CA ARG A 118 -9.15 -0.21 18.10
C ARG A 118 -10.49 -0.15 18.83
N SER A 119 -11.24 -1.24 18.91
CA SER A 119 -12.60 -1.24 19.45
C SER A 119 -12.66 -0.79 20.91
N GLU A 120 -11.73 -1.24 21.75
CA GLU A 120 -11.64 -0.85 23.17
C GLU A 120 -11.39 0.67 23.34
N PHE A 121 -10.58 1.25 22.46
CA PHE A 121 -10.35 2.69 22.44
C PHE A 121 -11.58 3.45 21.95
N LEU A 122 -12.26 2.95 20.91
CA LEU A 122 -13.46 3.58 20.35
C LEU A 122 -14.68 3.52 21.28
N GLN A 123 -14.68 2.61 22.25
CA GLN A 123 -15.74 2.45 23.26
C GLN A 123 -15.54 3.29 24.52
N GLN A 124 -14.47 4.09 24.61
CA GLN A 124 -14.23 4.97 25.75
C GLN A 124 -15.33 6.04 25.86
N ALA A 125 -15.95 6.17 27.04
CA ALA A 125 -17.09 7.06 27.27
C ALA A 125 -16.72 8.55 27.27
N GLU A 126 -15.46 8.86 27.59
CA GLU A 126 -14.97 10.23 27.72
C GLU A 126 -14.40 10.73 26.39
N GLY A 127 -15.06 11.73 25.79
CA GLY A 127 -14.61 12.32 24.52
C GLY A 127 -13.17 12.86 24.55
N GLN A 128 -12.68 13.29 25.72
CA GLN A 128 -11.29 13.73 25.89
C GLN A 128 -10.27 12.61 25.63
N MET A 129 -10.58 11.37 26.05
CA MET A 129 -9.71 10.20 25.80
C MET A 129 -9.65 9.89 24.30
N LEU A 130 -10.78 9.99 23.59
CA LEU A 130 -10.88 9.79 22.14
C LEU A 130 -10.10 10.83 21.32
N THR A 131 -9.98 12.06 21.84
CA THR A 131 -9.25 13.15 21.17
C THR A 131 -7.79 13.33 21.63
N SER A 132 -7.39 12.65 22.71
CA SER A 132 -6.08 12.83 23.35
C SER A 132 -4.90 12.39 22.47
N LYS A 133 -5.12 11.39 21.62
CA LYS A 133 -4.19 10.96 20.57
C LYS A 133 -4.91 11.06 19.23
N PRO A 134 -4.32 11.73 18.22
CA PRO A 134 -4.88 11.73 16.88
C PRO A 134 -5.09 10.30 16.43
N PHE A 135 -6.29 10.01 15.90
CA PHE A 135 -6.59 8.73 15.29
C PHE A 135 -5.72 8.56 14.04
N SER A 136 -4.52 7.96 14.19
CA SER A 136 -3.64 7.71 13.04
C SER A 136 -4.11 6.45 12.32
N TRP A 137 -4.89 6.65 11.26
CA TRP A 137 -5.21 5.61 10.28
C TRP A 137 -3.98 5.13 9.51
N THR A 138 -2.90 5.90 9.55
CA THR A 138 -1.62 5.60 8.94
C THR A 138 -0.86 4.52 9.73
N PRO A 139 -0.50 3.37 9.12
CA PRO A 139 0.52 2.52 9.69
C PRO A 139 1.81 3.33 9.92
N PRO A 140 2.61 2.98 10.96
CA PRO A 140 3.85 3.66 11.22
C PRO A 140 4.73 3.65 9.97
N PRO A 141 5.46 4.75 9.68
CA PRO A 141 6.34 4.79 8.52
C PRO A 141 7.29 3.59 8.57
N PRO A 142 7.62 2.96 7.43
CA PRO A 142 8.58 1.88 7.41
C PRO A 142 9.89 2.38 8.04
N PRO A 143 10.63 1.50 8.73
CA PRO A 143 11.89 1.89 9.35
C PRO A 143 12.76 2.60 8.31
N PRO A 144 13.43 3.71 8.69
CA PRO A 144 14.28 4.46 7.77
C PRO A 144 15.24 3.48 7.11
N LYS A 145 15.33 3.52 5.78
CA LYS A 145 16.27 2.67 5.03
C LYS A 145 17.65 2.93 5.61
N THR A 146 18.22 1.94 6.27
CA THR A 146 19.61 2.00 6.71
C THR A 146 20.45 2.24 5.45
N PRO A 147 21.26 3.30 5.39
CA PRO A 147 22.17 3.48 4.27
C PRO A 147 23.04 2.22 4.18
N THR A 148 23.17 1.65 3.00
CA THR A 148 24.04 0.49 2.73
C THR A 148 25.48 0.90 2.46
N LEU A 149 25.72 2.19 2.22
CA LEU A 149 27.00 2.77 1.85
C LEU A 149 27.32 3.95 2.77
N LYS A 150 28.49 3.91 3.42
CA LYS A 150 29.10 5.11 4.01
C LYS A 150 29.90 5.80 2.93
N THR A 151 29.68 7.10 2.77
CA THR A 151 30.51 7.94 1.90
C THR A 151 31.51 8.66 2.79
N GLU A 152 32.79 8.28 2.71
CA GLU A 152 33.87 8.97 3.41
C GLU A 152 34.63 9.89 2.44
N LYS A 153 34.94 11.11 2.89
CA LYS A 153 35.81 12.02 2.16
C LYS A 153 37.26 11.64 2.44
N SER A 154 37.94 11.10 1.43
CA SER A 154 39.38 10.81 1.51
C SER A 154 40.17 12.12 1.46
N MET A 155 40.83 12.45 2.58
CA MET A 155 41.71 13.62 2.71
C MET A 155 42.97 13.52 1.83
N LEU A 156 43.28 12.33 1.29
CA LEU A 156 44.47 12.05 0.49
C LEU A 156 44.23 12.12 -1.03
N SER A 157 42.97 12.27 -1.48
CA SER A 157 42.60 12.18 -2.90
C SER A 157 42.05 13.50 -3.46
N GLY A 158 42.79 14.60 -3.26
CA GLY A 158 42.54 15.89 -3.94
C GLY A 158 41.13 16.48 -3.81
N PHE A 159 40.87 17.58 -4.51
CA PHE A 159 39.55 18.24 -4.51
C PHE A 159 38.69 17.76 -5.69
N GLY A 160 37.40 17.54 -5.43
CA GLY A 160 36.39 17.16 -6.43
C GLY A 160 35.81 15.77 -6.22
N SER A 161 34.91 15.34 -7.12
CA SER A 161 34.07 14.13 -7.00
C SER A 161 34.85 12.80 -6.85
N LYS A 162 36.17 12.80 -7.09
CA LYS A 162 37.08 11.65 -6.89
C LYS A 162 37.49 11.44 -5.43
N SER A 163 37.21 12.39 -4.54
CA SER A 163 37.51 12.32 -3.10
C SER A 163 36.51 11.50 -2.28
N LEU A 164 35.39 11.08 -2.89
CA LEU A 164 34.32 10.35 -2.20
C LEU A 164 34.53 8.85 -2.38
N ILE A 165 34.93 8.16 -1.31
CA ILE A 165 35.03 6.70 -1.28
C ILE A 165 33.72 6.16 -0.70
N GLN A 166 33.05 5.28 -1.46
CA GLN A 166 31.87 4.56 -0.98
C GLN A 166 32.30 3.19 -0.46
N THR A 167 32.09 2.93 0.82
CA THR A 167 32.32 1.61 1.42
C THR A 167 30.98 0.97 1.83
N PRO A 168 30.78 -0.33 1.55
CA PRO A 168 29.63 -1.06 2.05
C PRO A 168 29.68 -1.13 3.57
N ILE A 169 28.57 -0.81 4.24
CA ILE A 169 28.43 -0.98 5.68
C ILE A 169 28.20 -2.46 5.95
N THR A 170 29.24 -3.17 6.40
CA THR A 170 29.09 -4.49 7.02
C THR A 170 28.47 -4.30 8.40
N SER A 171 27.25 -4.79 8.58
CA SER A 171 26.68 -5.03 9.90
C SER A 171 27.55 -6.07 10.62
N PRO A 172 27.98 -5.84 11.87
CA PRO A 172 28.69 -6.86 12.63
C PRO A 172 27.77 -8.06 12.85
N GLU A 173 28.20 -9.23 12.39
CA GLU A 173 27.62 -10.52 12.75
C GLU A 173 27.59 -10.65 14.28
N GLU A 174 26.42 -10.96 14.84
CA GLU A 174 26.28 -11.34 16.24
C GLU A 174 27.02 -12.65 16.47
N VAL A 175 28.22 -12.52 17.04
CA VAL A 175 28.89 -13.58 17.78
C VAL A 175 28.16 -13.73 19.11
N ARG A 176 27.28 -14.74 19.23
CA ARG A 176 27.19 -15.69 20.36
C ARG A 176 25.98 -16.62 20.25
#